data_AF-A0A3D2JAS6-F1
#
_entry.id   AF-A0A3D2JAS6-F1
#
_cell.length_a   1.000
_cell.length_b   1.000
_cell.length_c   1.000
_cell.angle_alpha   90.00
_cell.angle_beta   90.00
_cell.angle_gamma   90.00
#
_symmetry.space_group_name_H-M   'P 1'
#
loop_
_entity.id
_entity.type
_entity.pdbx_description
1 polymer ?
#
loop_
_entity_poly.entity_id
_entity_poly.type
_entity_poly.pdbx_seq_one_letter_code
_entity_poly.pdbx_strand_id
1 'polypeptide(L)'
;MFNKTTYRRGIIEGVLLFTLGRLGALINPSVFPDWLYVAVPLLFLTLQYLFAPFWATRRMTSTKRERLSKRFWLLGPRMAAICFGLDLLITLTCGLPVNLFDIQRGPALLRLFAAGQNHLTFVAFGIYEAKTAALLFALYTLAVICTRLSQGGFLRFTMPAGERRVTL
;
A
#
# COMPACT_ATOMS: atom_id res chain seq x y z
N MET A 1 14.77 -5.73 -19.85
CA MET A 1 15.30 -6.59 -18.75
C MET A 1 14.93 -6.13 -17.33
N PHE A 2 14.35 -4.94 -17.12
CA PHE A 2 14.03 -4.47 -15.77
C PHE A 2 12.85 -5.21 -15.07
N ASN A 3 11.93 -5.86 -15.78
CA ASN A 3 10.62 -6.25 -15.23
C ASN A 3 10.57 -7.52 -14.35
N LYS A 4 11.68 -8.24 -14.11
CA LYS A 4 11.68 -9.46 -13.31
C LYS A 4 12.52 -9.30 -12.06
N THR A 5 11.90 -9.34 -10.88
CA THR A 5 12.61 -9.39 -9.60
C THR A 5 12.21 -10.64 -8.80
N THR A 6 13.04 -11.01 -7.84
CA THR A 6 12.72 -12.08 -6.89
C THR A 6 11.60 -11.63 -5.95
N TYR A 7 10.81 -12.59 -5.47
CA TYR A 7 9.69 -12.34 -4.55
C TYR A 7 10.09 -11.47 -3.35
N ARG A 8 11.27 -11.72 -2.75
CA ARG A 8 11.78 -10.92 -1.63
C ARG A 8 12.06 -9.47 -2.03
N ARG A 9 12.70 -9.26 -3.18
CA ARG A 9 13.07 -7.93 -3.66
C ARG A 9 11.85 -7.10 -4.04
N GLY A 10 10.83 -7.71 -4.65
CA GLY A 10 9.58 -6.99 -4.95
C GLY A 10 8.82 -6.55 -3.69
N ILE A 11 8.87 -7.34 -2.60
CA ILE A 11 8.28 -6.93 -1.32
C ILE A 11 9.05 -5.74 -0.77
N ILE A 12 10.38 -5.80 -0.76
CA ILE A 12 11.22 -4.70 -0.28
C ILE A 12 10.97 -3.41 -1.09
N GLU A 13 10.90 -3.50 -2.42
CA GLU A 13 10.63 -2.34 -3.28
C GLU A 13 9.27 -1.70 -2.97
N GLY A 14 8.20 -2.50 -2.81
CA GLY A 14 6.90 -1.93 -2.48
C GLY A 14 6.80 -1.43 -1.03
N VAL A 15 7.52 -2.04 -0.08
CA VAL A 15 7.65 -1.51 1.28
C VAL A 15 8.39 -0.17 1.26
N LEU A 16 9.47 -0.05 0.49
CA LEU A 16 10.19 1.22 0.33
C LEU A 16 9.29 2.32 -0.25
N LEU A 17 8.52 2.02 -1.30
CA LEU A 17 7.55 2.96 -1.86
C LEU A 17 6.50 3.38 -0.83
N PHE A 18 5.95 2.43 -0.08
CA PHE A 18 5.01 2.73 1.00
C PHE A 18 5.63 3.67 2.05
N THR A 19 6.85 3.36 2.52
CA THR A 19 7.54 4.20 3.50
C THR A 19 7.84 5.60 2.97
N LEU A 20 8.22 5.74 1.70
CA LEU A 20 8.44 7.04 1.07
C LEU A 20 7.14 7.84 0.98
N GLY A 21 6.03 7.20 0.58
CA GLY A 21 4.71 7.83 0.57
C GLY A 21 4.29 8.27 1.98
N ARG A 22 4.56 7.43 2.99
CA ARG A 22 4.23 7.73 4.39
C ARG A 22 5.06 8.87 4.98
N LEU A 23 6.36 8.90 4.70
CA LEU A 23 7.24 10.00 5.08
C LEU A 23 6.89 11.31 4.35
N GLY A 24 6.51 11.21 3.07
CA GLY A 24 5.99 12.36 2.33
C GLY A 24 4.69 12.92 2.92
N ALA A 25 3.78 12.03 3.36
CA ALA A 25 2.55 12.41 4.04
C ALA A 25 2.76 13.05 5.44
N LEU A 26 3.98 12.96 5.98
CA LEU A 26 4.41 13.69 7.18
C LEU A 26 4.98 15.08 6.84
N ILE A 27 4.87 15.57 5.61
CA ILE A 27 5.20 16.95 5.29
C ILE A 27 3.92 17.78 5.46
N ASN A 28 3.98 18.83 6.27
CA ASN A 28 2.83 19.70 6.48
C ASN A 28 2.36 20.30 5.13
N PRO A 29 1.08 20.10 4.75
CA PRO A 29 0.57 20.58 3.46
C PRO A 29 0.77 22.08 3.25
N SER A 30 0.78 22.89 4.32
CA SER A 30 0.96 24.34 4.26
C SER A 30 2.32 24.81 3.73
N VAL A 31 3.28 23.90 3.58
CA VAL A 31 4.60 24.20 2.97
C VAL A 31 4.50 24.31 1.45
N PHE A 32 3.48 23.72 0.83
CA PHE A 32 3.33 23.70 -0.63
C PHE A 32 2.48 24.89 -1.12
N PRO A 33 2.97 25.66 -2.11
CA PRO A 33 2.22 26.79 -2.65
C PRO A 33 1.10 26.37 -3.61
N ASP A 34 0.04 27.18 -3.67
CA ASP A 34 -1.06 27.12 -4.63
C ASP A 34 -1.72 25.73 -4.77
N TRP A 35 -1.65 25.14 -5.96
CA TRP A 35 -2.25 23.86 -6.33
C TRP A 35 -1.42 22.66 -5.84
N LEU A 36 -0.15 22.86 -5.49
CA LEU A 36 0.71 21.81 -4.94
C LEU A 36 0.24 21.37 -3.54
N TYR A 37 -0.45 22.25 -2.81
CA TYR A 37 -1.13 21.94 -1.54
C TYR A 37 -2.06 20.73 -1.66
N VAL A 38 -2.71 20.54 -2.82
CA VAL A 38 -3.64 19.43 -3.06
C VAL A 38 -2.96 18.28 -3.81
N ALA A 39 -2.17 18.61 -4.84
CA ALA A 39 -1.58 17.61 -5.73
C ALA A 39 -0.55 16.73 -5.02
N VAL A 40 0.29 17.31 -4.15
CA VAL A 40 1.38 16.58 -3.49
C VAL A 40 0.88 15.59 -2.44
N PRO A 41 -0.05 15.95 -1.53
CA PRO A 41 -0.66 14.97 -0.62
C PRO A 41 -1.43 13.85 -1.36
N LEU A 42 -2.13 14.18 -2.44
CA LEU A 42 -2.77 13.17 -3.30
C LEU A 42 -1.75 12.22 -3.91
N LEU A 43 -0.62 12.74 -4.39
CA LEU A 43 0.47 11.91 -4.90
C LEU A 43 0.98 10.97 -3.79
N PHE A 44 1.23 11.46 -2.59
CA PHE A 44 1.68 10.61 -1.47
C PHE A 44 0.67 9.52 -1.10
N LEU A 45 -0.62 9.83 -1.09
CA LEU A 45 -1.68 8.83 -0.86
C LEU A 45 -1.74 7.79 -1.97
N THR A 46 -1.66 8.20 -3.24
CA THR A 46 -1.63 7.25 -4.36
C THR A 46 -0.38 6.38 -4.29
N LEU A 47 0.75 6.94 -3.85
CA LEU A 47 2.00 6.22 -3.70
C LEU A 47 1.93 5.17 -2.58
N GLN A 48 1.33 5.54 -1.46
CA GLN A 48 1.11 4.70 -0.29
C GLN A 48 0.12 3.57 -0.57
N TYR A 49 -1.04 3.86 -1.16
CA TYR A 49 -2.14 2.89 -1.25
C TYR A 49 -2.25 2.15 -2.59
N LEU A 50 -1.85 2.77 -3.72
CA LEU A 50 -2.00 2.16 -5.05
C LEU A 50 -0.66 1.76 -5.68
N PHE A 51 0.33 2.66 -5.74
CA PHE A 51 1.57 2.37 -6.46
C PHE A 51 2.42 1.32 -5.75
N ALA A 52 2.50 1.34 -4.41
CA ALA A 52 3.26 0.36 -3.65
C ALA A 52 2.84 -1.10 -3.96
N PRO A 53 1.55 -1.50 -3.83
CA PRO A 53 1.12 -2.85 -4.17
C PRO A 53 1.16 -3.12 -5.68
N PHE A 54 0.79 -2.14 -6.52
CA PHE A 54 0.82 -2.28 -7.98
C PHE A 54 2.24 -2.54 -8.52
N TRP A 55 3.22 -1.79 -8.02
CA TRP A 55 4.61 -1.92 -8.45
C TRP A 55 5.18 -3.26 -8.03
N ALA A 56 4.96 -3.65 -6.77
CA ALA A 56 5.41 -4.93 -6.23
C ALA A 56 4.86 -6.11 -7.06
N THR A 57 3.56 -6.12 -7.38
CA THR A 57 2.97 -7.20 -8.19
C THR A 57 3.38 -7.17 -9.65
N ARG A 58 3.55 -5.98 -10.23
CA ARG A 58 4.03 -5.86 -11.62
C ARG A 58 5.41 -6.45 -11.81
N ARG A 59 6.29 -6.30 -10.82
CA ARG A 59 7.69 -6.74 -10.85
C ARG A 59 7.84 -8.23 -10.50
N MET A 60 6.91 -8.77 -9.72
CA MET A 60 6.85 -10.19 -9.38
C MET A 60 6.17 -11.01 -10.48
N THR A 61 6.83 -11.20 -11.61
CA THR A 61 6.35 -12.15 -12.62
C THR A 61 6.77 -13.58 -12.24
N SER A 62 5.81 -14.44 -11.91
CA SER A 62 6.05 -15.89 -11.81
C SER A 62 6.43 -16.43 -13.18
N THR A 63 7.55 -17.15 -13.27
CA THR A 63 8.01 -17.83 -14.48
C THR A 63 7.17 -19.07 -14.80
N LYS A 64 6.56 -19.70 -13.80
CA LYS A 64 5.57 -20.75 -13.98
C LYS A 64 4.18 -20.13 -14.14
N ARG A 65 3.50 -20.46 -15.25
CA ARG A 65 2.08 -20.13 -15.56
C ARG A 65 1.14 -20.86 -14.59
N GLU A 66 1.32 -20.65 -13.29
CA GLU A 66 0.46 -21.22 -12.26
C GLU A 66 -0.77 -20.32 -12.08
N ARG A 67 -1.96 -20.95 -12.10
CA ARG A 67 -3.18 -20.40 -11.49
C ARG A 67 -2.82 -19.78 -10.14
N LEU A 68 -3.43 -18.64 -9.82
CA LEU A 68 -3.30 -17.87 -8.58
C LEU A 68 -2.92 -18.75 -7.38
N SER A 69 -1.61 -18.94 -7.17
CA SER A 69 -1.15 -19.89 -6.16
C SER A 69 -1.46 -19.32 -4.77
N LYS A 70 -1.61 -20.18 -3.78
CA LYS A 70 -1.87 -19.77 -2.38
C LYS A 70 -0.89 -18.67 -1.91
N ARG A 71 0.35 -18.70 -2.41
CA ARG A 71 1.40 -17.70 -2.15
C ARG A 71 1.04 -16.30 -2.68
N PHE A 72 0.40 -16.22 -3.83
CA PHE A 72 0.04 -14.95 -4.45
C PHE A 72 -1.19 -14.33 -3.78
N TRP A 73 -2.17 -15.14 -3.38
CA TRP A 73 -3.32 -14.64 -2.62
C TRP A 73 -2.90 -14.11 -1.23
N LEU A 74 -1.92 -14.77 -0.60
CA LEU A 74 -1.30 -14.32 0.65
C LEU A 74 -0.32 -13.15 0.48
N LEU A 75 0.06 -12.75 -0.75
CA LEU A 75 0.99 -11.64 -0.97
C LEU A 75 0.38 -10.32 -0.47
N GLY A 76 -0.84 -10.00 -0.90
CA GLY A 76 -1.53 -8.75 -0.52
C GLY A 76 -1.66 -8.58 0.98
N PRO A 77 -2.23 -9.56 1.71
CA PRO A 77 -2.35 -9.49 3.17
C PRO A 77 -0.99 -9.44 3.88
N ARG A 78 0.01 -10.20 3.43
CA ARG A 78 1.35 -10.16 4.04
C ARG A 78 2.03 -8.81 3.87
N MET A 79 1.90 -8.24 2.68
CA MET A 79 2.51 -6.95 2.38
C MET A 79 1.79 -5.82 3.14
N ALA A 80 0.45 -5.89 3.23
CA ALA A 80 -0.34 -4.99 4.06
C ALA A 80 0.05 -5.10 5.55
N ALA A 81 0.26 -6.31 6.09
CA ALA A 81 0.69 -6.50 7.47
C ALA A 81 2.07 -5.90 7.76
N ILE A 82 3.04 -6.05 6.85
CA ILE A 82 4.37 -5.44 6.99
C ILE A 82 4.27 -3.91 6.91
N CYS A 83 3.50 -3.39 5.94
CA CYS A 83 3.31 -1.95 5.79
C CYS A 83 2.58 -1.36 7.00
N PHE A 84 1.57 -2.05 7.54
CA PHE A 84 0.87 -1.64 8.76
C PHE A 84 1.80 -1.64 9.99
N GLY A 85 2.68 -2.64 10.12
CA GLY A 85 3.67 -2.64 11.21
C GLY A 85 4.64 -1.46 11.13
N LEU A 86 5.08 -1.08 9.93
CA LEU A 86 5.88 0.12 9.71
C LEU A 86 5.08 1.40 9.93
N ASP A 87 3.81 1.41 9.52
CA ASP A 87 2.89 2.52 9.74
C ASP A 87 2.77 2.83 11.23
N LEU A 88 2.53 1.79 12.04
CA LEU A 88 2.39 1.87 13.48
C LEU A 88 3.68 2.39 14.14
N LEU A 89 4.85 1.93 13.68
CA LEU A 89 6.14 2.46 14.15
C LEU A 89 6.31 3.95 13.81
N ILE A 90 5.93 4.36 12.60
CA ILE A 90 6.01 5.75 12.16
C ILE A 90 5.01 6.62 12.91
N THR A 91 3.77 6.15 13.14
CA THR A 91 2.75 6.90 13.88
C THR A 91 3.15 7.10 15.34
N LEU A 92 3.76 6.08 15.96
CA LEU A 92 4.31 6.16 17.32
C LEU A 92 5.48 7.16 17.42
N THR A 93 6.44 7.10 16.50
CA THR A 93 7.72 7.82 16.61
C THR A 93 7.74 9.20 15.96
N CYS A 94 7.11 9.36 14.79
CA CYS A 94 7.18 10.60 13.99
C CYS A 94 5.90 11.43 14.06
N GLY A 95 4.74 10.81 14.31
CA GLY A 95 3.46 11.53 14.40
C GLY A 95 2.37 10.93 13.55
N LEU A 96 1.14 11.35 13.84
CA LEU A 96 -0.04 10.95 13.07
C LEU A 96 -0.08 11.78 11.79
N PRO A 97 0.14 11.16 10.62
CA PRO A 97 -0.08 11.84 9.36
C PRO A 97 -1.57 11.98 9.13
N VAL A 98 -1.86 13.07 8.46
CA VAL A 98 -3.12 13.71 8.64
C VAL A 98 -4.11 13.23 7.60
N ASN A 99 -5.41 13.28 7.95
CA ASN A 99 -6.43 13.28 6.90
C ASN A 99 -6.13 14.47 5.96
N LEU A 100 -6.52 14.35 4.69
CA LEU A 100 -6.20 15.24 3.55
C LEU A 100 -6.19 16.77 3.79
N PHE A 101 -6.75 17.29 4.89
CA PHE A 101 -6.93 18.71 5.18
C PHE A 101 -6.66 19.13 6.64
N ASP A 102 -6.20 18.22 7.51
CA ASP A 102 -5.94 18.55 8.91
C ASP A 102 -4.42 18.83 9.11
N ILE A 103 -4.06 19.46 10.22
CA ILE A 103 -2.67 19.91 10.47
C ILE A 103 -1.87 18.76 11.07
N GLN A 104 -0.60 18.63 10.69
CA GLN A 104 0.27 17.59 11.20
C GLN A 104 0.40 17.69 12.70
N ARG A 105 -0.02 16.62 13.39
CA ARG A 105 0.08 16.51 14.83
C ARG A 105 1.26 15.62 15.15
N GLY A 106 2.10 16.07 16.09
CA GLY A 106 3.34 15.40 16.48
C GLY A 106 3.18 13.95 16.98
N PRO A 107 4.27 13.33 17.46
CA PRO A 107 4.34 11.91 17.81
C PRO A 107 3.18 11.45 18.70
N ALA A 108 2.54 10.34 18.32
CA ALA A 108 1.39 9.81 19.05
C ALA A 108 1.77 9.44 20.50
N LEU A 109 3.01 8.97 20.73
CA LEU A 109 3.53 8.68 22.07
C LEU A 109 3.46 9.91 22.99
N LEU A 110 3.95 11.06 22.55
CA LEU A 110 3.92 12.27 23.38
C LEU A 110 2.48 12.74 23.61
N ARG A 111 1.59 12.52 22.64
CA ARG A 111 0.18 12.95 22.71
C ARG A 111 -0.72 12.03 23.54
N LEU A 112 -0.33 10.77 23.74
CA LEU A 112 -1.01 9.83 24.63
C LEU A 112 -0.78 10.19 26.11
N PHE A 113 0.34 10.83 26.44
CA PHE A 113 0.69 11.25 27.79
C PHE A 113 0.52 12.76 28.05
N ALA A 114 0.18 13.55 27.03
CA ALA A 114 -0.02 14.99 27.16
C ALA A 114 -1.47 15.34 27.56
N ALA A 115 -1.66 16.28 28.49
CA ALA A 115 -2.97 16.85 28.80
C ALA A 115 -3.27 18.10 27.94
N GLY A 116 -4.54 18.32 27.57
CA GLY A 116 -5.01 19.50 26.83
C GLY A 116 -5.58 19.19 25.43
N GLN A 117 -5.70 20.22 24.57
CA GLN A 117 -6.29 20.11 23.22
C GLN A 117 -5.55 19.12 22.28
N ASN A 118 -4.33 18.72 22.64
CA ASN A 118 -3.52 17.77 21.89
C ASN A 118 -3.62 16.32 22.40
N HIS A 119 -4.37 16.06 23.49
CA HIS A 119 -4.53 14.72 24.06
C HIS A 119 -5.18 13.76 23.06
N LEU A 120 -4.55 12.62 22.85
CA LEU A 120 -5.07 11.55 22.01
C LEU A 120 -5.63 10.46 22.92
N THR A 121 -6.93 10.15 22.81
CA THR A 121 -7.48 9.01 23.54
C THR A 121 -7.03 7.69 22.90
N PHE A 122 -6.76 6.67 23.72
CA PHE A 122 -6.42 5.32 23.23
C PHE A 122 -7.48 4.76 22.27
N VAL A 123 -8.76 5.09 22.51
CA VAL A 123 -9.87 4.68 21.64
C VAL A 123 -9.80 5.37 20.28
N ALA A 124 -9.54 6.69 20.24
CA ALA A 124 -9.42 7.42 18.97
C ALA A 124 -8.20 6.94 18.17
N PHE A 125 -7.08 6.66 18.85
CA PHE A 125 -5.90 6.05 18.23
C PHE A 125 -6.22 4.66 17.65
N GLY A 126 -6.87 3.80 18.44
CA GLY A 126 -7.26 2.46 17.99
C GLY A 126 -8.21 2.48 16.80
N ILE A 127 -9.17 3.40 16.77
CA ILE A 127 -10.09 3.57 15.63
C ILE A 127 -9.33 4.07 14.39
N TYR A 128 -8.39 5.00 14.54
CA TYR A 128 -7.57 5.48 13.43
C TYR A 128 -6.73 4.34 12.84
N GLU A 129 -5.99 3.61 13.68
CA GLU A 129 -5.14 2.50 13.26
C GLU A 129 -5.97 1.36 12.64
N ALA A 130 -7.14 1.06 13.20
CA ALA A 130 -8.05 0.05 12.65
C ALA A 130 -8.57 0.44 11.26
N LYS A 131 -8.91 1.72 11.04
CA LYS A 131 -9.30 2.23 9.73
C LYS A 131 -8.14 2.12 8.73
N THR A 132 -6.94 2.51 9.14
CA THR A 132 -5.73 2.44 8.30
C THR A 132 -5.40 0.99 7.95
N ALA A 133 -5.47 0.08 8.92
CA ALA A 133 -5.30 -1.35 8.69
C ALA A 133 -6.32 -1.89 7.69
N ALA A 134 -7.62 -1.62 7.92
CA ALA A 134 -8.69 -2.08 7.04
C ALA A 134 -8.51 -1.58 5.60
N LEU A 135 -8.16 -0.30 5.42
CA LEU A 135 -7.87 0.27 4.10
C LEU A 135 -6.65 -0.36 3.44
N LEU A 136 -5.56 -0.58 4.19
CA LEU A 136 -4.37 -1.24 3.66
C LEU A 136 -4.69 -2.67 3.22
N PHE A 137 -5.37 -3.46 4.05
CA PHE A 137 -5.75 -4.82 3.71
C PHE A 137 -6.68 -4.87 2.48
N ALA A 138 -7.69 -4.01 2.41
CA ALA A 138 -8.62 -3.96 1.28
C ALA A 138 -7.94 -3.51 -0.02
N LEU A 139 -7.21 -2.39 0.00
CA LEU A 139 -6.61 -1.81 -1.20
C LEU A 139 -5.43 -2.64 -1.70
N TYR A 140 -4.59 -3.18 -0.81
CA TYR A 140 -3.47 -4.02 -1.23
C TYR A 140 -3.97 -5.33 -1.83
N THR A 141 -4.98 -5.98 -1.23
CA THR A 141 -5.54 -7.21 -1.80
C THR A 141 -6.19 -6.94 -3.16
N LEU A 142 -6.98 -5.87 -3.28
CA LEU A 142 -7.62 -5.48 -4.53
C LEU A 142 -6.59 -5.13 -5.61
N ALA A 143 -5.60 -4.28 -5.31
CA ALA A 143 -4.55 -3.89 -6.25
C ALA A 143 -3.76 -5.12 -6.73
N VAL A 144 -3.47 -6.06 -5.83
CA VAL A 144 -2.78 -7.31 -6.17
C VAL A 144 -3.62 -8.20 -7.10
N ILE A 145 -4.93 -8.27 -6.90
CA ILE A 145 -5.84 -9.02 -7.77
C ILE A 145 -5.98 -8.34 -9.14
N CYS A 146 -6.28 -7.04 -9.17
CA CYS A 146 -6.47 -6.28 -10.40
C CYS A 146 -5.22 -6.29 -11.29
N THR A 147 -4.04 -6.15 -10.70
CA THR A 147 -2.76 -6.22 -11.44
C THR A 147 -2.49 -7.59 -12.07
N ARG A 148 -3.02 -8.68 -11.50
CA ARG A 148 -2.90 -10.01 -12.12
C ARG A 148 -3.95 -10.27 -13.18
N LEU A 149 -5.15 -9.77 -12.97
CA LEU A 149 -6.20 -9.82 -13.98
C LEU A 149 -5.71 -9.10 -15.25
N SER A 150 -5.09 -7.92 -15.11
CA SER A 150 -4.54 -7.18 -16.24
C SER A 150 -3.34 -7.87 -16.92
N GLN A 151 -2.62 -8.76 -16.22
CA GLN A 151 -1.50 -9.53 -16.77
C GLN A 151 -1.91 -10.86 -17.43
N GLY A 152 -3.22 -11.14 -17.56
CA GLY A 152 -3.73 -12.35 -18.21
C GLY A 152 -3.78 -13.59 -17.30
N GLY A 153 -3.89 -13.40 -15.97
CA GLY A 153 -3.85 -14.50 -15.00
C GLY A 153 -5.08 -15.43 -14.97
N PHE A 154 -6.19 -15.08 -15.62
CA PHE A 154 -7.48 -15.78 -15.44
C PHE A 154 -8.15 -16.32 -16.71
N LEU A 155 -8.02 -15.66 -17.87
CA LEU A 155 -8.81 -16.01 -19.05
C LEU A 155 -7.93 -16.69 -20.10
N ARG A 156 -7.74 -18.01 -19.96
CA ARG A 156 -7.68 -18.86 -21.15
C ARG A 156 -9.08 -19.39 -21.39
N PHE A 157 -9.79 -18.78 -22.34
CA PHE A 157 -10.78 -19.52 -23.10
C PHE A 157 -10.01 -20.63 -23.83
N THR A 158 -9.96 -21.82 -23.24
CA THR A 158 -9.63 -23.01 -24.03
C THR A 158 -10.85 -23.26 -24.90
N MET A 159 -10.91 -22.58 -26.05
CA MET A 159 -11.86 -22.96 -27.09
C MET A 159 -11.47 -24.38 -27.53
N PRO A 160 -12.40 -25.36 -27.51
CA PRO A 160 -12.14 -26.66 -28.11
C PRO A 160 -12.10 -26.47 -29.63
N ALA A 161 -10.96 -26.02 -30.14
CA ALA A 161 -10.67 -26.11 -31.56
C ALA A 161 -10.40 -27.58 -31.87
N GLY A 162 -11.20 -28.14 -32.77
CA GLY A 162 -11.05 -29.51 -33.26
C GLY A 162 -9.58 -29.84 -33.57
N GLU A 163 -9.16 -30.99 -33.06
CA GLU A 163 -7.97 -31.77 -33.43
C GLU A 163 -6.56 -31.15 -33.36
N ARG A 164 -6.36 -29.84 -33.23
CA ARG A 164 -5.00 -29.26 -33.09
C ARG A 164 -4.95 -28.16 -32.04
N ARG A 165 -4.28 -28.45 -30.91
CA ARG A 165 -4.06 -27.52 -29.80
C ARG A 165 -3.13 -26.38 -30.24
N VAL A 166 -3.71 -25.27 -30.66
CA VAL A 166 -2.99 -24.00 -30.84
C VAL A 166 -2.97 -23.29 -29.49
N THR A 167 -1.79 -23.15 -28.90
CA THR A 167 -1.60 -22.27 -27.75
C THR A 167 -1.15 -20.89 -28.25
N LEU A 168 -2.04 -19.90 -28.17
CA LEU A 168 -1.63 -18.49 -28.12
C LEU A 168 -0.96 -18.17 -26.76
#